data_AF-A0A497QI01-F1
#
_entry.id   AF-A0A497QI01-F1
#
_cell.length_a   1.000
_cell.length_b   1.000
_cell.length_c   1.000
_cell.angle_alpha   90.00
_cell.angle_beta   90.00
_cell.angle_gamma   90.00
#
_symmetry.space_group_name_H-M   'P 1'
#
loop_
_entity.id
_entity.type
_entity.pdbx_description
1 polymer ?
#
loop_
_entity_poly.entity_id
_entity_poly.type
_entity_poly.pdbx_seq_one_letter_code
_entity_poly.pdbx_strand_id
1 'polypeptide(L)'
;MSLFIVFTLTIVLAEAITNVISKSDLFLPLHKILFESNNKILKFCHTIIECPYCTSVWVGLFCALILYLYYIKALPLLLALFFMGVIVHRLSNIVHCLIDRIDSNHISLKQLNIEGQKNDIEYKN
;
A
#
# COMPACT_ATOMS: atom_id res chain seq x y z
N MET A 1 -3.71 31.12 -7.71
CA MET A 1 -4.89 30.52 -8.38
C MET A 1 -6.12 30.93 -7.59
N SER A 2 -7.17 31.44 -8.23
CA SER A 2 -8.38 31.89 -7.51
C SER A 2 -9.09 30.70 -6.85
N LEU A 3 -9.53 30.85 -5.60
CA LEU A 3 -10.23 29.82 -4.82
C LEU A 3 -11.46 29.28 -5.57
N PHE A 4 -12.14 30.15 -6.31
CA PHE A 4 -13.29 29.80 -7.15
C PHE A 4 -12.93 28.78 -8.25
N ILE A 5 -11.76 28.93 -8.88
CA ILE A 5 -11.30 28.02 -9.93
C ILE A 5 -11.01 26.65 -9.32
N VAL A 6 -10.33 26.62 -8.17
CA VAL A 6 -10.00 25.37 -7.47
C VAL A 6 -11.28 24.64 -7.06
N PHE A 7 -12.23 25.36 -6.46
CA PHE A 7 -13.52 24.80 -6.07
C PHE A 7 -14.30 24.21 -7.25
N THR A 8 -14.38 24.94 -8.37
CA THR A 8 -15.07 24.46 -9.58
C THR A 8 -14.41 23.21 -10.15
N LEU A 9 -13.07 23.18 -10.21
CA LEU A 9 -12.33 22.00 -10.64
C LEU A 9 -12.54 20.81 -9.70
N THR A 10 -12.65 21.04 -8.38
CA THR A 10 -12.95 20.00 -7.40
C THR A 10 -14.33 19.38 -7.63
N ILE A 11 -15.35 20.18 -7.93
CA ILE A 11 -16.69 19.67 -8.26
C ILE A 11 -16.65 18.81 -9.52
N VAL A 12 -16.06 19.33 -10.60
CA VAL A 12 -15.94 18.59 -11.88
C VAL A 12 -15.17 17.29 -11.69
N LEU A 13 -14.10 17.31 -10.90
CA LEU A 13 -13.31 16.12 -10.60
C LEU A 13 -14.10 15.10 -9.76
N ALA A 14 -14.84 15.55 -8.75
CA ALA A 14 -15.68 14.67 -7.93
C ALA A 14 -16.76 13.99 -8.77
N GLU A 15 -17.38 14.72 -9.70
CA GLU A 15 -18.38 14.18 -10.60
C GLU A 15 -17.78 13.21 -11.62
N ALA A 16 -16.62 13.54 -12.19
CA ALA A 16 -15.90 12.64 -13.09
C ALA A 16 -15.50 11.32 -12.38
N ILE A 17 -14.96 11.40 -11.16
CA ILE A 17 -14.60 10.23 -10.36
C ILE A 17 -15.84 9.39 -10.04
N THR A 18 -16.94 10.03 -9.62
CA THR A 18 -18.19 9.33 -9.33
C THR A 18 -18.72 8.61 -10.56
N ASN A 19 -18.74 9.28 -11.72
CA ASN A 19 -19.24 8.69 -12.96
C ASN A 19 -18.33 7.52 -13.42
N VAL A 20 -17.01 7.64 -13.25
CA VAL A 20 -16.08 6.54 -13.51
C VAL A 20 -16.34 5.39 -12.55
N ILE A 21 -16.42 5.60 -11.24
CA ILE A 21 -16.65 4.50 -10.28
C ILE A 21 -18.00 3.82 -10.53
N SER A 22 -19.06 4.58 -10.79
CA SER A 22 -20.42 4.04 -10.93
C SER A 22 -20.74 3.45 -12.31
N LYS A 23 -20.02 3.82 -13.37
CA LYS A 23 -20.30 3.33 -14.74
C LYS A 23 -19.16 2.58 -15.39
N SER A 24 -17.94 2.64 -14.86
CA SER A 24 -16.82 1.96 -15.51
C SER A 24 -16.78 0.49 -15.11
N ASP A 25 -16.79 -0.36 -16.12
CA ASP A 25 -16.44 -1.78 -16.03
C ASP A 25 -14.99 -2.01 -15.56
N LEU A 26 -14.17 -0.95 -15.44
CA LEU A 26 -12.80 -0.99 -14.91
C LEU A 26 -12.71 -1.55 -13.50
N PHE A 27 -13.79 -1.47 -12.72
CA PHE A 27 -13.84 -2.01 -11.37
C PHE A 27 -14.39 -3.44 -11.27
N LEU A 28 -14.79 -4.09 -12.37
CA LEU A 28 -15.18 -5.51 -12.38
C LEU A 28 -14.18 -6.46 -11.69
N PRO A 29 -12.86 -6.39 -11.93
CA PRO A 29 -11.91 -7.25 -11.24
C PRO A 29 -11.82 -6.93 -9.74
N LEU A 30 -11.94 -5.66 -9.36
CA LEU A 30 -11.97 -5.23 -7.96
C LEU A 30 -13.26 -5.71 -7.26
N HIS A 31 -14.38 -5.67 -7.98
CA HIS A 31 -15.68 -6.18 -7.53
C HIS A 31 -15.58 -7.67 -7.22
N LYS A 32 -14.95 -8.48 -8.08
CA LYS A 32 -14.73 -9.92 -7.80
C LYS A 32 -13.93 -10.16 -6.51
N ILE A 33 -12.85 -9.40 -6.30
CA ILE A 33 -12.02 -9.50 -5.09
C ILE A 33 -12.81 -9.07 -3.85
N LEU A 34 -13.65 -8.03 -3.97
CA LEU A 34 -14.54 -7.59 -2.90
C LEU A 34 -15.63 -8.63 -2.59
N PHE A 35 -16.15 -9.30 -3.62
CA PHE A 35 -17.24 -10.27 -3.54
C PHE A 35 -16.85 -11.57 -2.83
N GLU A 36 -15.62 -12.03 -3.02
CA GLU A 36 -15.09 -13.24 -2.37
C GLU A 36 -14.73 -12.99 -0.89
N SER A 37 -14.68 -11.75 -0.43
CA SER A 37 -14.33 -11.44 0.96
C SER A 37 -15.53 -11.51 1.90
N ASN A 38 -15.45 -12.38 2.92
CA ASN A 38 -16.49 -12.50 3.95
C ASN A 38 -16.40 -11.43 5.06
N ASN A 39 -15.58 -10.38 4.88
CA ASN A 39 -15.36 -9.34 5.88
C ASN A 39 -16.49 -8.28 5.86
N LYS A 40 -17.03 -7.95 7.04
CA LYS A 40 -18.11 -6.95 7.21
C LYS A 40 -17.74 -5.57 6.64
N ILE A 41 -16.48 -5.15 6.79
CA ILE A 41 -15.98 -3.87 6.27
C ILE A 41 -15.98 -3.85 4.74
N LEU A 42 -15.61 -4.97 4.11
CA LEU A 42 -15.59 -5.09 2.65
C LEU A 42 -17.01 -5.10 2.07
N LYS A 43 -17.99 -5.71 2.76
CA LYS A 43 -19.42 -5.58 2.41
C LYS A 43 -19.95 -4.14 2.52
N PHE A 44 -19.48 -3.39 3.53
CA PHE A 44 -19.83 -1.97 3.65
C PHE A 44 -19.25 -1.15 2.50
N CYS A 45 -17.97 -1.34 2.15
CA CYS A 45 -17.35 -0.71 0.99
C CYS A 45 -18.08 -1.07 -0.31
N HIS A 46 -18.50 -2.32 -0.48
CA HIS A 46 -19.31 -2.76 -1.62
C HIS A 46 -20.62 -1.97 -1.74
N THR A 47 -21.35 -1.86 -0.62
CA THR A 47 -22.64 -1.13 -0.58
C THR A 47 -22.45 0.36 -0.92
N ILE A 48 -21.32 0.95 -0.51
CA ILE A 48 -20.98 2.33 -0.86
C ILE A 48 -20.72 2.48 -2.36
N ILE A 49 -19.93 1.57 -2.94
CA ILE A 49 -19.48 1.65 -4.35
C ILE A 49 -20.63 1.35 -5.32
N GLU A 50 -21.53 0.41 -4.99
CA GLU A 50 -22.68 0.07 -5.84
C GLU A 50 -23.73 1.17 -5.91
N CYS A 51 -23.88 1.98 -4.86
CA CYS A 51 -24.84 3.08 -4.85
C CYS A 51 -24.16 4.35 -5.37
N PRO A 52 -24.57 4.87 -6.55
CA PRO A 52 -23.94 6.07 -7.13
C PRO A 52 -24.08 7.29 -6.23
N TYR A 53 -25.21 7.41 -5.52
CA TYR A 53 -25.44 8.49 -4.57
C TYR A 53 -24.49 8.40 -3.37
N CYS A 54 -24.34 7.22 -2.76
CA CYS A 54 -23.39 7.02 -1.67
C CYS A 54 -21.96 7.31 -2.14
N THR A 55 -21.56 6.76 -3.28
CA THR A 55 -20.24 7.01 -3.90
C THR A 55 -20.01 8.51 -4.08
N SER A 56 -20.98 9.26 -4.60
CA SER A 56 -20.85 10.70 -4.83
C SER A 56 -20.60 11.50 -3.53
N VAL A 57 -21.27 11.13 -2.43
CA VAL A 57 -21.11 11.79 -1.13
C VAL A 57 -19.71 11.55 -0.58
N TRP A 58 -19.22 10.32 -0.64
CA TRP A 58 -17.88 9.97 -0.14
C TRP A 58 -16.77 10.54 -1.03
N VAL A 59 -16.94 10.51 -2.35
CA VAL A 59 -16.00 11.12 -3.30
C VAL A 59 -15.96 12.64 -3.11
N GLY A 60 -17.13 13.29 -2.93
CA GLY A 60 -17.21 14.71 -2.63
C GLY A 60 -16.54 15.08 -1.30
N LEU A 61 -16.80 14.31 -0.25
CA LEU A 61 -16.13 14.47 1.05
C LEU A 61 -14.61 14.31 0.95
N PHE A 62 -14.15 13.30 0.20
CA PHE A 62 -12.73 13.05 -0.02
C PHE A 62 -12.07 14.19 -0.80
N CYS A 63 -12.73 14.69 -1.85
CA CYS A 63 -12.26 15.83 -2.62
C CYS A 63 -12.20 17.12 -1.78
N ALA A 64 -13.22 17.37 -0.94
CA ALA A 64 -13.22 18.48 0.02
C ALA A 64 -12.10 18.34 1.07
N LEU A 65 -11.84 17.13 1.58
CA LEU A 65 -10.76 16.87 2.52
C LEU A 65 -9.39 17.13 1.89
N ILE A 66 -9.16 16.67 0.66
CA ILE A 66 -7.92 16.95 -0.07
C ILE A 66 -7.76 18.45 -0.29
N LEU A 67 -8.82 19.16 -0.67
CA LEU A 67 -8.79 20.60 -0.86
C LEU A 67 -8.46 21.33 0.46
N TYR A 68 -9.04 20.89 1.57
CA TYR A 68 -8.74 21.41 2.90
C TYR A 68 -7.27 21.17 3.28
N LEU A 69 -6.76 19.95 3.10
CA LEU A 69 -5.36 19.59 3.34
C LEU A 69 -4.39 20.41 2.47
N TYR A 70 -4.78 20.69 1.23
CA TYR A 70 -4.03 21.57 0.33
C TYR A 70 -4.03 23.01 0.85
N TYR A 71 -5.18 23.52 1.29
CA TYR A 71 -5.33 24.88 1.82
C TYR A 71 -4.47 25.11 3.06
N ILE A 72 -4.45 24.17 4.00
CA ILE A 72 -3.58 24.25 5.20
C ILE A 72 -2.11 23.89 4.91
N LYS A 73 -1.73 23.66 3.64
CA LYS A 73 -0.40 23.22 3.20
C LYS A 73 0.11 21.94 3.86
N ALA A 74 -0.78 21.12 4.42
CA ALA A 74 -0.43 19.85 5.06
C ALA A 74 -0.35 18.68 4.07
N LEU A 75 -0.97 18.82 2.89
CA LEU A 75 -0.94 17.79 1.83
C LEU A 75 0.48 17.31 1.46
N PRO A 76 1.47 18.19 1.17
CA PRO A 76 2.83 17.74 0.84
C PRO A 76 3.51 17.04 2.02
N LEU A 77 3.23 17.47 3.26
CA LEU A 77 3.77 16.84 4.47
C LEU A 77 3.22 15.41 4.63
N LEU A 78 1.91 15.22 4.43
CA LEU A 78 1.27 13.91 4.50
C LEU A 78 1.81 12.97 3.42
N LEU A 79 1.96 13.46 2.18
CA LEU A 79 2.53 12.69 1.07
C LEU A 79 3.98 12.29 1.37
N ALA A 80 4.78 13.22 1.87
CA ALA A 80 6.17 12.96 2.26
C ALA A 80 6.25 11.89 3.37
N LEU A 81 5.39 11.97 4.39
CA LEU A 81 5.34 10.97 5.46
C LEU A 81 4.99 9.58 4.91
N PHE A 82 4.03 9.49 4.00
CA PHE A 82 3.66 8.24 3.35
C PHE A 82 4.84 7.63 2.57
N PHE A 83 5.50 8.42 1.72
CA PHE A 83 6.66 7.94 0.97
C PHE A 83 7.83 7.57 1.87
N MET A 84 8.09 8.35 2.92
CA MET A 84 9.09 7.99 3.93
C MET A 84 8.77 6.66 4.60
N GLY A 85 7.51 6.40 4.94
CA GLY A 85 7.08 5.10 5.46
C GLY A 85 7.34 3.95 4.49
N VAL A 86 7.03 4.13 3.20
CA VAL A 86 7.33 3.13 2.16
C VAL A 86 8.83 2.88 2.04
N ILE A 87 9.65 3.94 2.03
CA ILE A 87 11.11 3.83 1.96
C ILE A 87 11.65 3.08 3.19
N VAL A 88 11.21 3.45 4.39
CA VAL A 88 11.61 2.79 5.65
C VAL A 88 11.22 1.32 5.64
N HIS A 89 10.01 0.98 5.18
CA HIS A 89 9.60 -0.41 5.06
C HIS A 89 10.49 -1.19 4.07
N ARG A 90 10.83 -0.61 2.92
CA ARG A 90 11.74 -1.24 1.95
C ARG A 90 13.15 -1.43 2.51
N LEU A 91 13.67 -0.43 3.24
CA LEU A 91 14.96 -0.53 3.92
C LEU A 91 14.95 -1.61 5.00
N SER A 92 13.86 -1.72 5.78
CA SER A 92 13.70 -2.79 6.75
C SER A 92 13.77 -4.17 6.11
N ASN A 93 13.15 -4.37 4.94
CA ASN A 93 13.25 -5.63 4.20
C ASN A 93 14.68 -5.92 3.74
N ILE A 94 15.43 -4.91 3.29
CA ILE A 94 16.84 -5.07 2.89
C ILE A 94 17.70 -5.46 4.11
N VAL A 95 17.48 -4.82 5.25
CA VAL A 95 18.18 -5.13 6.49
C VAL A 95 17.90 -6.57 6.93
N HIS A 96 16.64 -7.02 6.85
CA HIS A 96 16.30 -8.43 7.10
C HIS A 96 17.05 -9.38 6.17
N CYS A 97 17.07 -9.11 4.86
CA CYS A 97 17.83 -9.95 3.92
C CYS A 97 19.34 -9.97 4.23
N LEU A 98 19.92 -8.87 4.70
CA LEU A 98 21.33 -8.82 5.09
C LEU A 98 21.59 -9.64 6.36
N ILE A 99 20.73 -9.53 7.36
CA ILE A 99 20.82 -10.32 8.59
C ILE A 99 20.73 -11.81 8.26
N ASP A 100 19.75 -12.22 7.47
CA ASP A 100 19.55 -13.61 7.06
C ASP A 100 20.79 -14.16 6.32
N ARG A 101 21.41 -13.34 5.46
CA ARG A 101 22.62 -13.71 4.71
C ARG A 101 23.85 -13.85 5.60
N ILE A 102 23.99 -13.00 6.61
CA ILE A 102 25.10 -13.10 7.58
C ILE A 102 24.94 -14.38 8.41
N ASP A 103 23.72 -14.66 8.87
CA ASP A 103 23.43 -15.85 9.68
C ASP A 103 23.65 -17.14 8.87
N SER A 104 23.20 -17.19 7.63
CA SER A 104 23.43 -18.34 6.75
C SER A 104 24.92 -18.60 6.51
N ASN A 105 25.72 -17.55 6.27
CA ASN A 105 27.16 -17.68 6.06
C ASN A 105 27.87 -18.21 7.32
N HIS A 106 27.43 -17.77 8.50
CA HIS A 106 28.00 -18.24 9.76
C HIS A 106 27.68 -19.73 10.01
N ILE A 107 26.48 -20.18 9.65
CA ILE A 107 26.10 -21.60 9.71
C ILE A 107 26.93 -22.44 8.74
N SER A 108 27.08 -22.00 7.48
CA SER A 108 27.89 -22.73 6.48
C SER A 108 29.36 -22.87 6.90
N LEU A 109 29.96 -21.84 7.49
CA LEU A 109 31.32 -21.90 8.01
C LEU A 109 31.46 -22.90 9.17
N LYS A 110 30.47 -22.97 10.08
CA LYS A 110 30.47 -23.97 11.15
C LYS A 110 30.40 -25.40 10.61
N GLN A 111 29.60 -25.65 9.58
CA GLN A 111 29.48 -26.98 8.98
C GLN A 111 30.78 -27.44 8.31
N LEU A 112 31.42 -26.57 7.52
CA LEU A 112 32.70 -26.87 6.87
C LEU A 112 33.80 -27.22 7.88
N ASN A 113 33.85 -26.54 9.03
CA ASN A 113 34.85 -26.81 10.06
C ASN A 113 34.62 -28.18 10.74
N ILE A 114 33.36 -28.59 10.92
CA ILE A 114 33.00 -29.89 11.50
C ILE A 114 33.33 -31.04 10.52
N GLU A 115 33.03 -30.88 9.22
CA GLU A 115 33.39 -31.88 8.20
C GLU A 115 34.90 -32.01 8.03
N GLY A 116 35.65 -30.90 8.06
CA GLY A 116 37.11 -30.91 8.05
C GLY A 116 37.69 -31.71 9.22
N GLN A 117 37.22 -31.45 10.45
CA GLN A 117 37.65 -32.21 11.63
C GLN A 117 37.31 -33.70 11.54
N LYS A 118 36.16 -34.07 10.98
CA LYS A 118 35.74 -35.47 10.85
C LYS A 118 36.64 -36.24 9.88
N ASN A 119 37.00 -35.63 8.75
CA ASN A 119 37.89 -36.23 7.77
C ASN A 119 39.30 -36.43 8.34
N ASP A 120 39.84 -35.46 9.07
CA ASP A 120 41.17 -35.55 9.70
C ASP A 120 41.28 -36.68 10.75
N ILE A 121 40.18 -37.06 11.38
CA ILE A 121 40.11 -38.18 12.33
C ILE A 121 40.06 -39.53 11.57
N GLU A 122 39.40 -39.59 10.42
CA GLU A 122 39.27 -40.81 9.62
C GLU A 122 40.59 -41.22 8.94
N TYR A 123 41.44 -40.26 8.53
CA TYR A 123 42.78 -40.56 7.96
C TYR A 123 43.84 -40.95 9.00
N LYS A 124 43.55 -40.85 10.30
CA LYS A 124 44.48 -41.21 11.38
C LYS A 124 44.27 -42.61 11.96
N ASN A 125 43.21 -43.31 11.56
CA ASN A 125 42.93 -44.71 11.90
C ASN A 125 43.21 -45.62 10.71
#